data_AF-A0A7X1TRQ8-F1
#
_entry.id   AF-A0A7X1TRQ8-F1
#
_cell.length_a   1.000
_cell.length_b   1.000
_cell.length_c   1.000
_cell.angle_alpha   90.00
_cell.angle_beta   90.00
_cell.angle_gamma   90.00
#
_symmetry.space_group_name_H-M   'P 1'
#
loop_
_entity.id
_entity.type
_entity.pdbx_description
1 polymer ?
#
loop_
_entity_poly.entity_id
_entity_poly.type
_entity_poly.pdbx_seq_one_letter_code
_entity_poly.pdbx_strand_id
1 'polypeptide(L)'
;MKRLLLLSLLALTACGAGPSSPTGGRPELPTGVEVRHPAAPAGTTVYLNLLTESGESVYQQAVTAGATRTEVNPALWREQSGRARPIEDWLPEGADDLQVSAPGTPVLLLHWVMWQDRDGNGQRAAGETLDLMTHDRAVYAEKAVTVTFKTAAPDMRQQWQFAAGWSRAEHYVYLPSGQSTYRRSLQTQGLGRYELHVPTPITSQ
;
A
#
# COMPACT_ATOMS: atom_id res chain seq x y z
N MET A 1 -58.74 -49.11 15.52
CA MET A 1 -58.48 -48.58 16.89
C MET A 1 -57.06 -48.02 16.86
N LYS A 2 -56.78 -46.73 16.71
CA LYS A 2 -57.07 -45.54 17.55
C LYS A 2 -56.22 -45.48 18.84
N ARG A 3 -55.07 -44.79 18.75
CA ARG A 3 -54.49 -43.76 19.68
C ARG A 3 -53.01 -43.56 19.29
N LEU A 4 -52.61 -42.41 18.71
CA LEU A 4 -52.25 -41.13 19.35
C LEU A 4 -51.17 -41.28 20.43
N LEU A 5 -50.17 -40.42 20.63
CA LEU A 5 -49.60 -39.19 20.00
C LEU A 5 -48.59 -38.75 21.08
N LEU A 6 -47.36 -38.29 20.76
CA LEU A 6 -46.65 -37.24 21.50
C LEU A 6 -45.17 -37.12 21.07
N LEU A 7 -44.71 -35.85 21.04
CA LEU A 7 -43.31 -35.38 21.16
C LEU A 7 -42.46 -35.51 19.87
N SER A 8 -41.90 -34.46 19.26
CA SER A 8 -41.63 -33.09 19.68
C SER A 8 -41.37 -32.21 18.45
N LEU A 9 -41.99 -31.02 18.40
CA LEU A 9 -41.56 -29.94 17.51
C LEU A 9 -40.21 -29.39 18.01
N LEU A 10 -39.17 -29.55 17.21
CA LEU A 10 -37.95 -28.75 17.29
C LEU A 10 -37.96 -27.77 16.13
N ALA A 11 -38.41 -26.55 16.41
CA ALA A 11 -38.21 -25.41 15.53
C ALA A 11 -36.73 -24.99 15.65
N LEU A 12 -35.90 -25.38 14.68
CA LEU A 12 -34.58 -24.79 14.51
C LEU A 12 -34.73 -23.42 13.86
N THR A 13 -34.78 -22.40 14.71
CA THR A 13 -34.45 -21.03 14.35
C THR A 13 -32.94 -20.87 14.17
N ALA A 14 -32.56 -20.04 13.20
CA ALA A 14 -31.25 -19.43 12.98
C ALA A 14 -30.20 -20.26 12.22
N CYS A 15 -29.96 -19.85 10.97
CA CYS A 15 -28.63 -19.44 10.51
C CYS A 15 -28.81 -18.39 9.41
N GLY A 16 -29.13 -17.17 9.84
CA GLY A 16 -28.75 -15.99 9.05
C GLY A 16 -27.25 -15.83 9.19
N ALA A 17 -26.49 -16.37 8.24
CA ALA A 17 -25.10 -15.99 8.05
C ALA A 17 -25.09 -14.89 6.99
N GLY A 18 -24.71 -13.69 7.43
CA GLY A 18 -24.63 -12.48 6.62
C GLY A 18 -23.60 -12.58 5.48
N PRO A 19 -23.38 -11.47 4.77
CA PRO A 19 -22.62 -11.45 3.52
C PRO A 19 -21.21 -12.02 3.74
N SER A 20 -20.91 -13.07 2.99
CA SER A 20 -19.56 -13.59 2.81
C SER A 20 -18.64 -12.46 2.36
N SER A 21 -17.83 -11.93 3.28
CA SER A 21 -16.67 -11.12 2.91
C SER A 21 -15.71 -12.01 2.13
N PRO A 22 -15.11 -11.54 1.01
CA PRO A 22 -14.32 -12.36 0.09
C PRO A 22 -12.93 -12.75 0.66
N THR A 23 -12.70 -12.63 1.96
CA THR A 23 -11.46 -13.01 2.63
C THR A 23 -11.57 -14.43 3.13
N GLY A 24 -11.37 -15.40 2.23
CA GLY A 24 -11.40 -16.83 2.56
C GLY A 24 -10.53 -17.18 3.78
N GLY A 25 -11.18 -17.50 4.90
CA GLY A 25 -10.66 -18.26 6.04
C GLY A 25 -9.36 -17.80 6.71
N ARG A 26 -8.85 -16.61 6.42
CA ARG A 26 -7.59 -16.13 7.01
C ARG A 26 -7.85 -15.58 8.41
N PRO A 27 -7.02 -15.93 9.40
CA PRO A 27 -7.01 -15.22 10.67
C PRO A 27 -6.88 -13.71 10.42
N GLU A 28 -7.67 -12.91 11.14
CA GLU A 28 -7.58 -11.46 11.09
C GLU A 28 -6.21 -11.02 11.58
N LEU A 29 -5.62 -10.04 10.91
CA LEU A 29 -4.33 -9.47 11.31
C LEU A 29 -4.56 -8.58 12.55
N PRO A 30 -3.61 -8.52 13.52
CA PRO A 30 -3.73 -7.70 14.72
C PRO A 30 -4.00 -6.21 14.46
N THR A 31 -3.55 -5.70 13.31
CA THR A 31 -3.73 -4.31 12.87
C THR A 31 -4.58 -4.18 11.61
N GLY A 32 -4.92 -5.30 10.97
CA GLY A 32 -5.54 -5.33 9.64
C GLY A 32 -4.60 -4.97 8.47
N VAL A 33 -3.32 -4.64 8.72
CA VAL A 33 -2.39 -4.16 7.69
C VAL A 33 -1.20 -5.11 7.51
N GLU A 34 -0.96 -5.54 6.27
CA GLU A 34 0.18 -6.37 5.87
C GLU A 34 0.97 -5.75 4.70
N VAL A 35 2.26 -6.05 4.65
CA VAL A 35 3.10 -5.88 3.46
C VAL A 35 3.45 -7.26 2.93
N ARG A 36 3.06 -7.55 1.70
CA ARG A 36 3.41 -8.79 0.99
C ARG A 36 4.70 -8.62 0.23
N HIS A 37 5.46 -9.69 0.15
CA HIS A 37 6.73 -9.71 -0.55
C HIS A 37 7.06 -11.15 -1.00
N PRO A 38 8.00 -11.33 -1.95
CA PRO A 38 8.60 -12.65 -2.18
C PRO A 38 9.18 -13.22 -0.88
N ALA A 39 9.42 -14.54 -0.87
CA ALA A 39 9.98 -15.20 0.30
C ALA A 39 11.26 -14.48 0.77
N ALA A 40 11.26 -14.02 2.03
CA ALA A 40 12.38 -13.28 2.58
C ALA A 40 13.66 -14.15 2.55
N PRO A 41 14.79 -13.65 2.03
CA PRO A 41 16.04 -14.41 1.98
C PRO A 41 16.47 -14.93 3.35
N ALA A 42 17.14 -16.09 3.36
CA ALA A 42 17.80 -16.62 4.53
C ALA A 42 19.29 -16.22 4.55
N GLY A 43 19.95 -16.40 5.70
CA GLY A 43 21.41 -16.21 5.86
C GLY A 43 21.81 -14.92 6.55
N THR A 44 21.06 -13.83 6.36
CA THR A 44 21.24 -12.57 7.10
C THR A 44 19.88 -12.01 7.52
N THR A 45 19.89 -11.08 8.49
CA THR A 45 18.66 -10.40 8.91
C THR A 45 18.12 -9.57 7.76
N VAL A 46 16.84 -9.73 7.45
CA VAL A 46 16.14 -8.92 6.46
C VAL A 46 15.26 -7.93 7.22
N TYR A 47 15.26 -6.68 6.79
CA TYR A 47 14.39 -5.65 7.35
C TYR A 47 13.41 -5.16 6.30
N LEU A 48 12.20 -4.86 6.76
CA LEU A 48 11.20 -4.10 6.04
C LEU A 48 11.19 -2.67 6.59
N ASN A 49 11.40 -1.68 5.72
CA ASN A 49 11.39 -0.27 6.08
C ASN A 49 10.32 0.50 5.34
N LEU A 50 9.72 1.46 6.03
CA LEU A 50 8.93 2.53 5.42
C LEU A 50 9.83 3.77 5.32
N LEU A 51 10.00 4.29 4.11
CA LEU A 51 10.96 5.35 3.83
C LEU A 51 10.26 6.63 3.34
N THR A 52 10.88 7.76 3.63
CA THR A 52 10.63 9.03 2.92
C THR A 52 11.22 8.97 1.51
N GLU A 53 10.85 9.91 0.63
CA GLU A 53 11.49 10.05 -0.69
C GLU A 53 13.00 10.37 -0.59
N SER A 54 13.46 10.98 0.50
CA SER A 54 14.89 11.21 0.74
C SER A 54 15.63 9.96 1.26
N GLY A 55 14.93 8.83 1.42
CA GLY A 55 15.50 7.56 1.87
C GLY A 55 15.65 7.43 3.38
N GLU A 56 15.07 8.35 4.17
CA GLU A 56 15.08 8.25 5.62
C GLU A 56 14.06 7.22 6.09
N SER A 57 14.46 6.35 7.02
CA SER A 57 13.57 5.36 7.61
C SER A 57 12.69 5.96 8.69
N VAL A 58 11.36 5.82 8.52
CA VAL A 58 10.37 6.20 9.54
C VAL A 58 9.76 4.99 10.24
N TYR A 59 10.03 3.78 9.75
CA TYR A 59 9.63 2.51 10.32
C TYR A 59 10.64 1.44 9.90
N GLN A 60 10.96 0.51 10.81
CA GLN A 60 11.78 -0.65 10.53
C GLN A 60 11.28 -1.85 11.33
N GLN A 61 11.20 -3.00 10.68
CA GLN A 61 10.87 -4.26 11.34
C GLN A 61 11.68 -5.41 10.73
N ALA A 62 12.21 -6.28 11.58
CA ALA A 62 12.86 -7.50 11.14
C ALA A 62 11.84 -8.46 10.51
N VAL A 63 12.21 -9.11 9.42
CA VAL A 63 11.38 -10.04 8.67
C VAL A 63 11.87 -11.46 8.91
N THR A 64 10.95 -12.36 9.27
CA THR A 64 11.26 -13.78 9.43
C THR A 64 11.66 -14.38 8.09
N ALA A 65 12.79 -15.10 8.06
CA ALA A 65 13.26 -15.80 6.85
C ALA A 65 12.18 -16.73 6.28
N GLY A 66 12.02 -16.73 4.96
CA GLY A 66 10.98 -17.50 4.25
C GLY A 66 9.56 -16.94 4.35
N ALA A 67 9.30 -15.91 5.17
CA ALA A 67 8.00 -15.25 5.19
C ALA A 67 7.71 -14.58 3.84
N THR A 68 6.44 -14.59 3.43
CA THR A 68 5.93 -13.93 2.21
C THR A 68 5.01 -12.74 2.53
N ARG A 69 4.88 -12.44 3.83
CA ARG A 69 4.13 -11.29 4.34
C ARG A 69 4.68 -10.88 5.70
N THR A 70 4.56 -9.60 5.99
CA THR A 70 4.92 -9.00 7.27
C THR A 70 3.74 -8.15 7.75
N GLU A 71 3.26 -8.44 8.96
CA GLU A 71 2.28 -7.59 9.65
C GLU A 71 2.95 -6.32 10.13
N VAL A 72 2.29 -5.18 9.93
CA VAL A 72 2.83 -3.86 10.27
C VAL A 72 1.85 -3.07 11.12
N ASN A 73 2.36 -2.19 11.98
CA ASN A 73 1.54 -1.37 12.86
C ASN A 73 1.57 0.12 12.47
N PRO A 74 0.51 0.64 11.82
CA PRO A 74 0.43 2.06 11.45
C PRO A 74 0.55 3.04 12.61
N ALA A 75 0.33 2.62 13.85
CA ALA A 75 0.60 3.46 15.02
C ALA A 75 2.06 3.92 15.10
N LEU A 76 3.00 3.11 14.61
CA LEU A 76 4.44 3.37 14.75
C LEU A 76 4.97 4.44 13.79
N TRP A 77 4.22 4.81 12.75
CA TRP A 77 4.59 5.92 11.85
C TRP A 77 3.52 7.01 11.75
N ARG A 78 2.48 6.96 12.59
CA ARG A 78 1.36 7.93 12.53
C ARG A 78 1.82 9.37 12.78
N GLU A 79 2.75 9.56 13.71
CA GLU A 79 3.34 10.87 14.07
C GLU A 79 4.16 11.50 12.94
N GLN A 80 4.49 10.73 11.89
CA GLN A 80 5.21 11.27 10.74
C GLN A 80 4.37 12.25 9.92
N SER A 81 3.06 12.34 10.15
CA SER A 81 2.18 13.34 9.54
C SER A 81 2.69 14.78 9.75
N GLY A 82 3.40 15.06 10.84
CA GLY A 82 4.04 16.37 11.08
C GLY A 82 5.12 16.75 10.07
N ARG A 83 5.55 15.80 9.22
CA ARG A 83 6.51 16.00 8.12
C ARG A 83 5.84 16.23 6.78
N ALA A 84 4.51 16.28 6.74
CA ALA A 84 3.76 16.56 5.53
C ALA A 84 4.11 17.94 4.98
N ARG A 85 4.18 18.04 3.66
CA ARG A 85 4.49 19.27 2.92
C ARG A 85 3.36 19.57 1.94
N PRO A 86 3.17 20.83 1.50
CA PRO A 86 2.19 21.17 0.48
C PRO A 86 2.22 20.18 -0.70
N ILE A 87 1.05 19.79 -1.21
CA ILE A 87 0.93 18.82 -2.30
C ILE A 87 1.74 19.21 -3.54
N GLU A 88 1.92 20.51 -3.77
CA GLU A 88 2.71 21.08 -4.84
C GLU A 88 4.20 20.70 -4.76
N ASP A 89 4.75 20.53 -3.54
CA ASP A 89 6.16 20.14 -3.31
C ASP A 89 6.44 18.69 -3.72
N TRP A 90 5.40 17.89 -3.97
CA TRP A 90 5.51 16.49 -4.41
C TRP A 90 5.44 16.33 -5.92
N LEU A 91 5.11 17.40 -6.66
CA LEU A 91 5.00 17.35 -8.10
C LEU A 91 6.38 17.26 -8.74
N PRO A 92 6.54 16.43 -9.79
CA PRO A 92 7.81 16.36 -10.49
C PRO A 92 8.12 17.69 -11.17
N GLU A 93 9.41 18.01 -11.28
CA GLU A 93 9.87 19.17 -12.04
C GLU A 93 9.39 19.07 -13.50
N GLY A 94 8.92 20.20 -14.05
CA GLY A 94 8.39 20.25 -15.41
C GLY A 94 6.98 19.69 -15.58
N ALA A 95 6.25 19.44 -14.49
CA ALA A 95 4.82 19.12 -14.56
C ALA A 95 4.03 20.29 -15.19
N ASP A 96 3.20 19.98 -16.19
CA ASP A 96 2.34 20.94 -16.90
C ASP A 96 0.84 20.60 -16.72
N ASP A 97 -0.04 21.51 -17.15
CA ASP A 97 -1.51 21.35 -17.06
C ASP A 97 -1.97 21.02 -15.62
N LEU A 98 -1.33 21.66 -14.63
CA LEU A 98 -1.54 21.39 -13.21
C LEU A 98 -2.92 21.91 -12.75
N GLN A 99 -3.68 21.02 -12.13
CA GLN A 99 -4.93 21.35 -11.44
C GLN A 99 -4.93 20.69 -10.06
N VAL A 100 -5.11 21.48 -9.00
CA VAL A 100 -5.15 21.01 -7.61
C VAL A 100 -6.48 21.42 -7.01
N SER A 101 -7.27 20.46 -6.51
CA SER A 101 -8.60 20.75 -5.96
C SER A 101 -8.56 21.49 -4.63
N ALA A 102 -7.47 21.34 -3.87
CA ALA A 102 -7.24 21.97 -2.57
C ALA A 102 -5.76 22.36 -2.43
N PRO A 103 -5.35 23.51 -3.01
CA PRO A 103 -3.95 23.95 -2.99
C PRO A 103 -3.39 24.10 -1.58
N GLY A 104 -2.10 23.83 -1.41
CA GLY A 104 -1.39 23.91 -0.13
C GLY A 104 -1.72 22.79 0.86
N THR A 105 -2.56 21.82 0.49
CA THR A 105 -2.90 20.68 1.39
C THR A 105 -1.63 19.92 1.76
N PRO A 106 -1.27 19.80 3.05
CA PRO A 106 -0.13 19.01 3.48
C PRO A 106 -0.34 17.53 3.15
N VAL A 107 0.62 16.96 2.43
CA VAL A 107 0.69 15.54 2.04
C VAL A 107 2.04 14.98 2.42
N LEU A 108 2.06 13.69 2.76
CA LEU A 108 3.27 12.89 2.94
C LEU A 108 3.14 11.60 2.16
N LEU A 109 4.12 11.32 1.29
CA LEU A 109 4.23 10.07 0.56
C LEU A 109 5.41 9.26 1.11
N LEU A 110 5.14 8.01 1.47
CA LEU A 110 6.13 7.05 1.95
C LEU A 110 6.08 5.77 1.11
N HIS A 111 7.21 5.07 1.00
CA HIS A 111 7.30 3.83 0.23
C HIS A 111 7.99 2.72 1.02
N TRP A 112 7.57 1.48 0.77
CA TRP A 112 8.14 0.29 1.39
C TRP A 112 9.39 -0.18 0.65
N VAL A 113 10.39 -0.62 1.42
CA VAL A 113 11.61 -1.25 0.90
C VAL A 113 11.96 -2.43 1.79
N MET A 114 12.52 -3.48 1.18
CA MET A 114 13.22 -4.53 1.93
C MET A 114 14.72 -4.47 1.66
N TRP A 115 15.52 -4.78 2.67
CA TRP A 115 16.98 -4.79 2.56
C TRP A 115 17.59 -5.86 3.47
N GLN A 116 18.82 -6.27 3.16
CA GLN A 116 19.58 -7.28 3.91
C GLN A 116 20.68 -6.61 4.72
N ASP A 117 20.68 -6.86 6.02
CA ASP A 117 21.71 -6.41 6.95
C ASP A 117 22.94 -7.32 6.83
N ARG A 118 23.89 -6.95 5.96
CA ARG A 118 25.03 -7.82 5.63
C ARG A 118 26.12 -7.77 6.70
N ASP A 119 26.21 -6.68 7.45
CA ASP A 119 27.22 -6.49 8.50
C ASP A 119 26.66 -6.66 9.93
N GLY A 120 25.34 -6.80 10.07
CA GLY A 120 24.67 -7.08 11.34
C GLY A 120 24.49 -5.85 12.23
N ASN A 121 24.59 -4.64 11.68
CA ASN A 121 24.54 -3.40 12.45
C ASN A 121 23.11 -2.82 12.58
N GLY A 122 22.12 -3.40 11.89
CA GLY A 122 20.73 -2.95 11.90
C GLY A 122 20.46 -1.62 11.18
N GLN A 123 21.42 -1.12 10.41
CA GLN A 123 21.37 0.11 9.61
C GLN A 123 21.52 -0.20 8.13
N ARG A 124 20.65 0.40 7.32
CA ARG A 124 20.66 0.19 5.87
C ARG A 124 21.87 0.88 5.23
N ALA A 125 22.80 0.09 4.69
CA ALA A 125 23.90 0.59 3.88
C ALA A 125 23.56 0.63 2.37
N ALA A 126 24.41 1.31 1.59
CA ALA A 126 24.27 1.35 0.15
C ALA A 126 24.41 -0.05 -0.47
N GLY A 127 23.53 -0.40 -1.41
CA GLY A 127 23.57 -1.70 -2.11
C GLY A 127 23.02 -2.90 -1.33
N GLU A 128 22.39 -2.66 -0.18
CA GLU A 128 21.73 -3.69 0.64
C GLU A 128 20.22 -3.81 0.37
N THR A 129 19.63 -2.80 -0.27
CA THR A 129 18.24 -2.84 -0.73
C THR A 129 18.04 -4.01 -1.70
N LEU A 130 17.05 -4.84 -1.42
CA LEU A 130 16.59 -5.86 -2.35
C LEU A 130 15.93 -5.17 -3.55
N ASP A 131 16.17 -5.70 -4.74
CA ASP A 131 15.56 -5.21 -5.98
C ASP A 131 14.09 -5.66 -6.05
N LEU A 132 13.27 -5.04 -5.20
CA LEU A 132 11.83 -5.20 -5.13
C LEU A 132 11.18 -3.85 -5.35
N MET A 133 10.11 -3.82 -6.11
CA MET A 133 9.29 -2.64 -6.35
C MET A 133 7.96 -2.76 -5.61
N THR A 134 7.43 -1.63 -5.16
CA THR A 134 6.03 -1.49 -4.77
C THR A 134 5.37 -0.44 -5.64
N HIS A 135 4.13 -0.71 -6.02
CA HIS A 135 3.28 0.28 -6.65
C HIS A 135 2.61 1.15 -5.58
N ASP A 136 2.35 0.59 -4.41
CA ASP A 136 1.60 1.24 -3.36
C ASP A 136 2.46 2.22 -2.55
N ARG A 137 1.86 3.35 -2.15
CA ARG A 137 2.44 4.30 -1.20
C ARG A 137 1.63 4.29 0.09
N ALA A 138 2.29 4.43 1.23
CA ALA A 138 1.59 4.90 2.43
C ALA A 138 1.50 6.42 2.31
N VAL A 139 0.27 6.95 2.31
CA VAL A 139 0.03 8.39 2.13
C VAL A 139 -0.71 8.94 3.34
N TYR A 140 -0.30 10.13 3.75
CA TYR A 140 -1.09 10.99 4.62
C TYR A 140 -1.48 12.24 3.84
N ALA A 141 -2.73 12.67 3.95
CA ALA A 141 -3.17 13.99 3.52
C ALA A 141 -3.97 14.66 4.64
N GLU A 142 -3.72 15.93 4.93
CA GLU A 142 -4.47 16.64 5.98
C GLU A 142 -5.97 16.72 5.63
N LYS A 143 -6.27 16.92 4.34
CA LYS A 143 -7.62 17.01 3.77
C LYS A 143 -7.66 16.21 2.47
N ALA A 144 -8.87 15.89 2.02
CA ALA A 144 -9.01 15.24 0.72
C ALA A 144 -8.52 16.18 -0.40
N VAL A 145 -7.69 15.67 -1.30
CA VAL A 145 -7.10 16.44 -2.40
C VAL A 145 -7.01 15.58 -3.66
N THR A 146 -7.37 16.18 -4.79
CA THR A 146 -7.16 15.61 -6.11
C THR A 146 -6.20 16.51 -6.87
N VAL A 147 -5.23 15.90 -7.54
CA VAL A 147 -4.30 16.59 -8.42
C VAL A 147 -4.27 15.93 -9.78
N THR A 148 -4.31 16.72 -10.84
CA THR A 148 -4.01 16.25 -12.19
C THR A 148 -2.92 17.09 -12.80
N PHE A 149 -2.02 16.46 -13.54
CA PHE A 149 -0.94 17.12 -14.26
C PHE A 149 -0.44 16.23 -15.39
N LYS A 150 0.46 16.76 -16.22
CA LYS A 150 1.17 16.02 -17.25
C LYS A 150 2.68 16.03 -17.00
N THR A 151 3.36 15.03 -17.56
CA THR A 151 4.83 14.99 -17.64
C THR A 151 5.24 14.71 -19.07
N ALA A 152 6.34 15.31 -19.52
CA ALA A 152 6.80 15.16 -20.92
C ALA A 152 7.67 13.91 -21.17
N ALA A 153 8.36 13.40 -20.14
CA ALA A 153 9.27 12.26 -20.26
C ALA A 153 9.15 11.33 -19.03
N PRO A 154 8.43 10.21 -19.14
CA PRO A 154 7.56 9.83 -20.27
C PRO A 154 6.34 10.74 -20.41
N ASP A 155 5.77 10.82 -21.62
CA ASP A 155 4.50 11.51 -21.88
C ASP A 155 3.36 10.81 -21.12
N MET A 156 2.92 11.46 -20.04
CA MET A 156 1.92 10.91 -19.13
C MET A 156 0.90 11.95 -18.71
N ARG A 157 -0.36 11.52 -18.60
CA ARG A 157 -1.38 12.19 -17.78
C ARG A 157 -1.44 11.52 -16.41
N GLN A 158 -1.29 12.32 -15.37
CA GLN A 158 -1.24 11.88 -13.98
C GLN A 158 -2.51 12.33 -13.26
N GLN A 159 -3.08 11.46 -12.43
CA GLN A 159 -4.17 11.80 -11.52
C GLN A 159 -3.92 11.20 -10.14
N TRP A 160 -3.78 12.05 -9.14
CA TRP A 160 -3.63 11.65 -7.75
C TRP A 160 -4.92 12.00 -7.00
N GLN A 161 -5.44 11.07 -6.22
CA GLN A 161 -6.64 11.27 -5.41
C GLN A 161 -6.38 10.73 -4.01
N PHE A 162 -6.27 11.64 -3.06
CA PHE A 162 -6.00 11.33 -1.66
C PHE A 162 -7.20 11.65 -0.78
N ALA A 163 -7.64 10.68 0.03
CA ALA A 163 -8.52 10.89 1.16
C ALA A 163 -7.78 11.55 2.32
N ALA A 164 -8.52 12.23 3.20
CA ALA A 164 -7.96 12.78 4.43
C ALA A 164 -7.50 11.66 5.39
N GLY A 165 -6.40 11.92 6.09
CA GLY A 165 -5.77 10.97 7.02
C GLY A 165 -4.82 9.99 6.32
N TRP A 166 -4.44 8.94 7.06
CA TRP A 166 -3.54 7.89 6.57
C TRP A 166 -4.29 6.87 5.71
N SER A 167 -3.73 6.55 4.55
CA SER A 167 -4.28 5.58 3.61
C SER A 167 -3.18 4.91 2.77
N ARG A 168 -3.57 3.91 1.98
CA ARG A 168 -2.73 3.36 0.92
C ARG A 168 -3.09 4.08 -0.37
N ALA A 169 -2.12 4.68 -1.06
CA ALA A 169 -2.32 5.12 -2.44
C ALA A 169 -1.84 4.02 -3.38
N GLU A 170 -2.80 3.34 -4.02
CA GLU A 170 -2.51 2.33 -5.03
C GLU A 170 -2.20 2.99 -6.37
N HIS A 171 -1.25 2.41 -7.08
CA HIS A 171 -0.70 2.96 -8.30
C HIS A 171 -1.02 2.10 -9.50
N TYR A 172 -1.52 2.75 -10.56
CA TYR A 172 -1.79 2.12 -11.84
C TYR A 172 -1.14 2.92 -12.97
N VAL A 173 -0.50 2.21 -13.91
CA VAL A 173 0.02 2.78 -15.15
C VAL A 173 -0.49 1.92 -16.31
N TYR A 174 -1.05 2.56 -17.32
CA TYR A 174 -1.46 1.89 -18.55
C TYR A 174 -1.38 2.82 -19.75
N LEU A 175 -1.23 2.24 -20.94
CA LEU A 175 -1.34 2.94 -22.22
C LEU A 175 -2.71 2.62 -22.83
N PRO A 176 -3.63 3.59 -22.94
CA PRO A 176 -4.90 3.36 -23.63
C PRO A 176 -4.67 2.95 -25.09
N SER A 177 -5.49 2.02 -25.60
CA SER A 177 -5.41 1.58 -27.00
C SER A 177 -5.54 2.78 -27.96
N GLY A 178 -4.62 2.86 -28.93
CA GLY A 178 -4.58 3.93 -29.91
C GLY A 178 -4.06 5.28 -29.39
N GLN A 179 -3.48 5.34 -28.19
CA GLN A 179 -2.83 6.54 -27.66
C GLN A 179 -1.32 6.39 -27.55
N SER A 180 -0.61 7.51 -27.61
CA SER A 180 0.83 7.62 -27.33
C SER A 180 1.13 8.09 -25.90
N THR A 181 0.12 8.61 -25.20
CA THR A 181 0.24 9.17 -23.86
C THR A 181 -0.21 8.15 -22.82
N TYR A 182 0.68 7.82 -21.89
CA TYR A 182 0.37 6.94 -20.77
C TYR A 182 -0.58 7.62 -19.78
N ARG A 183 -1.35 6.82 -19.05
CA ARG A 183 -2.14 7.27 -17.90
C ARG A 183 -1.58 6.66 -16.64
N ARG A 184 -1.39 7.50 -15.63
CA ARG A 184 -0.95 7.10 -14.30
C ARG A 184 -1.91 7.62 -13.25
N SER A 185 -2.34 6.76 -12.34
CA SER A 185 -3.13 7.16 -11.19
C SER A 185 -2.51 6.72 -9.87
N LEU A 186 -2.64 7.56 -8.85
CA LEU A 186 -2.42 7.21 -7.43
C LEU A 186 -3.74 7.45 -6.70
N GLN A 187 -4.41 6.39 -6.28
CA GLN A 187 -5.75 6.49 -5.69
C GLN A 187 -5.79 5.86 -4.30
N THR A 188 -6.39 6.57 -3.34
CA THR A 188 -6.51 6.03 -1.99
C THR A 188 -7.46 4.87 -1.90
N GLN A 189 -6.97 3.82 -1.25
CA GLN A 189 -7.75 2.76 -0.62
C GLN A 189 -7.46 2.76 0.88
N GLY A 190 -8.29 2.05 1.65
CA GLY A 190 -8.03 1.84 3.07
C GLY A 190 -6.64 1.23 3.29
N LEU A 191 -5.99 1.57 4.41
CA LEU A 191 -4.82 0.83 4.87
C LEU A 191 -5.22 -0.64 5.02
N GLY A 192 -4.53 -1.55 4.34
CA GLY A 192 -4.88 -2.96 4.44
C GLY A 192 -3.82 -3.90 3.87
N ARG A 193 -3.37 -3.64 2.65
CA ARG A 193 -2.36 -4.50 2.02
C ARG A 193 -1.44 -3.69 1.13
N TYR A 194 -0.14 -3.86 1.29
CA TYR A 194 0.86 -3.39 0.34
C TYR A 194 1.50 -4.59 -0.34
N GLU A 195 1.98 -4.43 -1.57
CA GLU A 195 2.69 -5.49 -2.28
C GLU A 195 4.05 -5.00 -2.80
N LEU A 196 5.09 -5.73 -2.38
CA LEU A 196 6.42 -5.71 -2.96
C LEU A 196 6.55 -6.91 -3.89
N HIS A 197 7.09 -6.70 -5.08
CA HIS A 197 7.32 -7.75 -6.07
C HIS A 197 8.63 -7.52 -6.81
N VAL A 198 9.15 -8.57 -7.43
CA VAL A 198 10.30 -8.44 -8.32
C VAL A 198 9.93 -7.56 -9.52
N PRO A 199 10.86 -6.77 -10.08
CA PRO A 199 10.60 -5.98 -11.27
C PRO A 199 9.95 -6.80 -12.38
N THR A 200 8.74 -6.42 -12.77
CA THR A 200 8.10 -6.98 -13.96
C THR A 200 8.71 -6.32 -15.19
N PRO A 201 9.13 -7.09 -16.21
CA PRO A 201 9.52 -6.53 -17.49
C PRO A 201 8.41 -5.60 -18.02
N ILE A 202 8.79 -4.44 -18.55
CA ILE A 202 7.86 -3.41 -19.09
C ILE A 202 7.01 -3.98 -20.25
N THR A 203 7.41 -5.12 -20.81
CA THR A 203 6.71 -5.82 -21.88
C THR A 203 6.17 -7.17 -21.40
N SER A 204 4.88 -7.25 -21.11
CA SER A 204 4.13 -8.43 -21.54
C SER A 204 4.01 -8.32 -23.06
N GLN A 205 4.75 -9.16 -23.80
CA GLN A 205 4.38 -9.45 -25.18
C GLN A 205 3.19 -10.40 -25.19
#